data_AF-A0A2N9P0M4-F1
#
_entry.id   AF-A0A2N9P0M4-F1
#
_cell.length_a   1.000
_cell.length_b   1.000
_cell.length_c   1.000
_cell.angle_alpha   90.00
_cell.angle_beta   90.00
_cell.angle_gamma   90.00
#
_symmetry.space_group_name_H-M   'P 1'
#
loop_
_entity.id
_entity.type
_entity.pdbx_description
1 polymer ?
#
loop_
_entity_poly.entity_id
_entity_poly.type
_entity_poly.pdbx_seq_one_letter_code
_entity_poly.pdbx_strand_id
1 'polypeptide(L)'
;MIQNDPILFQKAISFAARRQMRLGQRLGLGKHGIVLVAESNLKAMRSAIKIHSEAEAYHRERSVYERLAEHGVKEIEGFNVPQLLSVDDELLVIEMTVVTRPYVLDFAGAYLDRPPEFPAGVLEDWEAAKREEFEANWKVVESVLQTLRWHGVYLFDVNTNNIAFLDRG
;
A
#
# COMPACT_ATOMS: atom_id res chain seq x y z
N MET A 1 -6.89 19.13 -14.66
CA MET A 1 -6.07 19.66 -13.55
C MET A 1 -6.30 18.77 -12.33
N ILE A 2 -5.21 18.27 -11.74
CA ILE A 2 -5.21 17.28 -10.66
C ILE A 2 -5.39 18.06 -9.34
N GLN A 3 -6.61 18.48 -9.02
CA GLN A 3 -6.95 19.26 -7.82
C GLN A 3 -8.16 18.63 -7.14
N ASN A 4 -7.99 17.51 -6.43
CA ASN A 4 -9.09 16.98 -5.61
C ASN A 4 -8.80 17.04 -4.10
N ASP A 5 -7.60 17.42 -3.67
CA ASP A 5 -7.33 17.75 -2.27
C ASP A 5 -6.09 18.68 -2.14
N PRO A 6 -6.28 19.99 -1.92
CA PRO A 6 -5.17 20.94 -1.82
C PRO A 6 -4.29 20.70 -0.58
N ILE A 7 -4.84 20.11 0.49
CA ILE A 7 -4.10 19.85 1.73
C ILE A 7 -3.11 18.72 1.50
N LEU A 8 -3.54 17.61 0.88
CA LEU A 8 -2.65 16.50 0.56
C LEU A 8 -1.52 16.93 -0.38
N PHE A 9 -1.81 17.80 -1.35
CA PHE A 9 -0.79 18.29 -2.26
C PHE A 9 0.21 19.22 -1.55
N GLN A 10 -0.25 20.07 -0.63
CA GLN A 10 0.63 20.91 0.17
C GLN A 10 1.56 20.08 1.05
N LYS A 11 1.05 19.01 1.69
CA LYS A 11 1.87 18.04 2.43
C LYS A 11 2.94 17.40 1.54
N ALA A 12 2.56 16.98 0.33
CA ALA A 12 3.50 16.40 -0.63
C ALA A 12 4.63 17.37 -1.01
N ILE A 13 4.29 18.64 -1.29
CA ILE A 13 5.28 19.69 -1.59
C ILE A 13 6.21 19.89 -0.40
N SER A 14 5.68 20.00 0.81
CA SER A 14 6.48 20.19 2.03
C SER A 14 7.45 19.04 2.24
N PHE A 15 7.00 17.79 2.09
CA PHE A 15 7.84 16.60 2.20
C PHE A 15 8.95 16.59 1.13
N ALA A 16 8.59 16.85 -0.13
CA ALA A 16 9.55 16.91 -1.23
C ALA A 16 10.61 18.00 -1.03
N ALA A 17 10.21 19.17 -0.54
CA ALA A 17 11.15 20.24 -0.22
C ALA A 17 12.13 19.85 0.90
N ARG A 18 11.63 19.25 1.99
CA ARG A 18 12.46 18.74 3.11
C ARG A 18 13.49 17.71 2.64
N ARG A 19 13.15 16.91 1.63
CA ARG A 19 13.95 15.78 1.15
C ARG A 19 14.72 16.07 -0.15
N GLN A 20 14.63 17.30 -0.67
CA GLN A 20 15.21 17.69 -1.96
C GLN A 20 14.80 16.74 -3.10
N MET A 21 13.50 16.49 -3.21
CA MET A 21 12.91 15.61 -4.22
C MET A 21 12.08 16.39 -5.22
N ARG A 22 11.95 15.85 -6.43
CA ARG A 22 10.99 16.32 -7.43
C ARG A 22 9.76 15.40 -7.43
N LEU A 23 8.58 15.99 -7.28
CA LEU A 23 7.32 15.27 -7.45
C LEU A 23 7.04 15.05 -8.94
N GLY A 24 6.65 13.83 -9.27
CA GLY A 24 6.26 13.41 -10.60
C GLY A 24 4.74 13.21 -10.73
N GLN A 25 4.36 12.33 -11.65
CA GLN A 25 2.97 11.99 -11.89
C GLN A 25 2.32 11.27 -10.69
N ARG A 26 0.99 11.39 -10.59
CA ARG A 26 0.20 10.61 -9.65
C ARG A 26 0.11 9.16 -10.11
N LEU A 27 0.46 8.23 -9.23
CA LEU A 27 0.36 6.78 -9.46
C LEU A 27 -1.01 6.25 -9.03
N GLY A 28 -1.60 6.83 -7.99
CA GLY A 28 -2.87 6.36 -7.43
C GLY A 28 -3.60 7.43 -6.63
N LEU A 29 -4.91 7.23 -6.51
CA LEU A 29 -5.80 7.96 -5.62
C LEU A 29 -6.65 6.91 -4.92
N GLY A 30 -6.55 6.83 -3.59
CA GLY A 30 -7.30 5.89 -2.78
C GLY A 30 -8.17 6.61 -1.76
N LYS A 31 -9.00 5.86 -1.05
CA LYS A 31 -9.80 6.36 0.08
C LYS A 31 -8.93 7.04 1.15
N HIS A 32 -7.70 6.56 1.33
CA HIS A 32 -6.81 6.96 2.41
C HIS A 32 -5.78 8.01 2.03
N GLY A 33 -5.74 8.46 0.76
CA GLY A 33 -4.73 9.42 0.33
C GLY A 33 -4.39 9.41 -1.16
N ILE A 34 -3.31 10.10 -1.49
CA ILE A 34 -2.75 10.18 -2.85
C ILE A 34 -1.38 9.51 -2.90
N VAL A 35 -1.05 8.87 -4.02
CA VAL A 35 0.28 8.32 -4.29
C VAL A 35 0.91 9.06 -5.45
N LEU A 36 2.09 9.64 -5.22
CA LEU A 36 2.85 10.38 -6.23
C LEU A 36 4.21 9.70 -6.46
N VAL A 37 4.68 9.73 -7.71
CA VAL A 37 6.10 9.52 -7.99
C VAL A 37 6.92 10.60 -7.31
N ALA A 38 8.05 10.22 -6.73
CA ALA A 38 9.07 11.15 -6.30
C ALA A 38 10.45 10.70 -6.80
N GLU A 39 11.28 11.66 -7.18
CA GLU A 39 12.65 11.42 -7.65
C GLU A 39 13.60 12.22 -6.77
N SER A 40 14.57 11.54 -6.16
CA SER A 40 15.58 12.22 -5.36
C SER A 40 16.55 12.97 -6.27
N ASN A 41 16.87 14.22 -5.93
CA ASN A 41 17.93 14.95 -6.64
C ASN A 41 19.33 14.41 -6.31
N LEU A 42 19.46 13.60 -5.25
CA LEU A 42 20.73 13.04 -4.77
C LEU A 42 20.99 11.61 -5.26
N LYS A 43 19.94 10.87 -5.63
CA LYS A 43 20.02 9.49 -6.12
C LYS A 43 19.10 9.34 -7.32
N ALA A 44 19.60 8.76 -8.41
CA ALA A 44 18.82 8.51 -9.63
C ALA A 44 17.69 7.45 -9.50
N MET A 45 17.27 7.15 -8.26
CA MET A 45 16.23 6.17 -7.98
C MET A 45 14.89 6.86 -7.83
N ARG A 46 13.89 6.34 -8.53
CA ARG A 46 12.49 6.74 -8.39
C ARG A 46 11.87 6.03 -7.18
N SER A 47 11.20 6.78 -6.32
CA SER A 47 10.37 6.29 -5.23
C SER A 47 8.91 6.68 -5.44
N ALA A 48 8.03 6.14 -4.62
CA ALA A 48 6.66 6.59 -4.47
C ALA A 48 6.49 7.20 -3.08
N ILE A 49 5.74 8.30 -3.00
CA ILE A 49 5.27 8.84 -1.73
C ILE A 49 3.76 8.68 -1.65
N LYS A 50 3.28 8.15 -0.54
CA LYS A 50 1.86 8.10 -0.20
C LYS A 50 1.60 9.13 0.89
N ILE A 51 0.67 10.04 0.62
CA ILE A 51 0.27 11.09 1.55
C ILE A 51 -1.12 10.74 2.06
N HIS A 52 -1.23 10.58 3.37
CA HIS A 52 -2.48 10.19 4.01
C HIS A 52 -3.32 11.40 4.44
N SER A 53 -4.63 11.24 4.30
CA SER A 53 -5.61 12.18 4.86
C SER A 53 -5.79 12.00 6.36
N GLU A 54 -5.71 10.76 6.85
CA GLU A 54 -6.03 10.38 8.22
C GLU A 54 -4.85 9.68 8.91
N ALA A 55 -4.61 10.03 10.18
CA ALA A 55 -3.50 9.48 10.98
C ALA A 55 -3.64 7.98 11.22
N GLU A 56 -4.86 7.47 11.43
CA GLU A 56 -5.07 6.05 11.68
C GLU A 56 -4.63 5.18 10.50
N ALA A 57 -5.05 5.53 9.28
CA ALA A 57 -4.66 4.84 8.06
C ALA A 57 -3.14 4.90 7.83
N TYR A 58 -2.53 6.05 8.12
CA TYR A 58 -1.08 6.23 8.08
C TYR A 58 -0.34 5.29 9.06
N HIS A 59 -0.76 5.27 10.33
CA HIS A 59 -0.11 4.44 11.34
C HIS A 59 -0.24 2.95 11.05
N ARG A 60 -1.38 2.49 10.54
CA ARG A 60 -1.58 1.09 10.13
C ARG A 60 -0.63 0.70 9.01
N GLU A 61 -0.60 1.49 7.93
CA GLU A 61 0.25 1.18 6.78
C GLU A 61 1.75 1.25 7.14
N ARG A 62 2.16 2.28 7.88
CA ARG A 62 3.52 2.41 8.39
C ARG A 62 3.93 1.17 9.21
N SER A 63 3.08 0.75 10.16
CA SER A 63 3.39 -0.39 11.03
C SER A 63 3.52 -1.70 10.25
N VAL A 64 2.72 -1.90 9.20
CA VAL A 64 2.84 -3.06 8.32
C VAL A 64 4.18 -3.04 7.56
N TYR A 65 4.54 -1.91 6.98
CA TYR A 65 5.83 -1.79 6.30
C TYR A 65 7.02 -2.00 7.23
N GLU A 66 6.97 -1.47 8.44
CA GLU A 66 7.99 -1.71 9.48
C GLU A 66 8.08 -3.21 9.81
N ARG A 67 6.94 -3.88 10.07
CA ARG A 67 6.89 -5.33 10.33
C ARG A 67 7.50 -6.16 9.19
N LEU A 68 7.13 -5.87 7.95
CA LEU A 68 7.64 -6.61 6.80
C LEU A 68 9.14 -6.35 6.58
N ALA A 69 9.61 -5.13 6.81
CA ALA A 69 11.03 -4.79 6.73
C ALA A 69 11.86 -5.50 7.81
N GLU A 70 11.36 -5.58 9.05
CA GLU A 70 11.98 -6.33 10.15
C GLU A 70 12.19 -7.82 9.81
N HIS A 71 11.27 -8.40 9.04
CA HIS A 71 11.34 -9.79 8.58
C HIS A 71 12.05 -9.94 7.22
N GLY A 72 12.56 -8.85 6.62
CA GLY A 72 13.24 -8.86 5.33
C GLY A 72 12.33 -9.24 4.15
N VAL A 73 11.02 -9.07 4.28
CA VAL A 73 10.03 -9.44 3.25
C VAL A 73 10.05 -8.45 2.10
N LYS A 74 10.55 -8.91 0.95
CA LYS A 74 10.54 -8.17 -0.32
C LYS A 74 9.49 -8.66 -1.30
N GLU A 75 9.05 -9.89 -1.10
CA GLU A 75 8.05 -10.56 -1.91
C GLU A 75 7.18 -11.48 -1.05
N ILE A 76 5.94 -11.69 -1.48
CA ILE A 76 5.00 -12.62 -0.88
C ILE A 76 4.46 -13.50 -2.00
N GLU A 77 4.79 -14.80 -1.99
CA GLU A 77 4.34 -15.75 -3.02
C GLU A 77 4.68 -15.27 -4.46
N GLY A 78 5.84 -14.63 -4.62
CA GLY A 78 6.29 -14.03 -5.88
C GLY A 78 5.70 -12.65 -6.22
N PHE A 79 4.83 -12.09 -5.39
CA PHE A 79 4.34 -10.72 -5.54
C PHE A 79 5.27 -9.73 -4.85
N ASN A 80 5.75 -8.73 -5.59
CA ASN A 80 6.61 -7.70 -5.06
C ASN A 80 5.89 -6.84 -4.01
N VAL A 81 6.59 -6.54 -2.90
CA VAL A 81 6.10 -5.65 -1.84
C VAL A 81 6.96 -4.39 -1.82
N PRO A 82 6.36 -3.17 -1.84
CA PRO A 82 7.12 -1.93 -1.68
C PRO A 82 7.94 -1.95 -0.39
N GLN A 83 9.17 -1.46 -0.47
CA GLN A 83 10.07 -1.36 0.68
C GLN A 83 10.01 0.04 1.25
N LEU A 84 9.90 0.12 2.58
CA LEU A 84 9.91 1.40 3.30
C LEU A 84 11.26 2.10 3.12
N LEU A 85 11.22 3.36 2.72
CA LEU A 85 12.41 4.20 2.57
C LEU A 85 12.47 5.29 3.63
N SER A 86 11.32 5.91 3.95
CA SER A 86 11.23 6.98 4.94
C SER A 86 9.79 7.22 5.34
N VAL A 87 9.62 7.89 6.48
CA VAL A 87 8.32 8.40 6.93
C VAL A 87 8.44 9.86 7.38
N ASP A 88 7.32 10.57 7.41
CA ASP A 88 7.17 11.88 8.05
C ASP A 88 5.84 11.89 8.81
N ASP A 89 5.93 11.74 10.13
CA ASP A 89 4.77 11.63 11.03
C ASP A 89 3.97 12.94 11.11
N GLU A 90 4.61 14.09 10.89
CA GLU A 90 3.93 15.39 10.91
C GLU A 90 3.07 15.56 9.66
N LEU A 91 3.59 15.13 8.51
CA LEU A 91 2.91 15.25 7.22
C LEU A 91 2.04 14.03 6.89
N LEU A 92 2.14 12.95 7.65
CA LEU A 92 1.52 11.64 7.40
C LEU A 92 1.93 11.07 6.03
N VAL A 93 3.23 11.07 5.76
CA VAL A 93 3.80 10.64 4.48
C VAL A 93 4.64 9.39 4.65
N ILE A 94 4.44 8.41 3.76
CA ILE A 94 5.28 7.22 3.63
C ILE A 94 5.98 7.27 2.28
N GLU A 95 7.31 7.23 2.28
CA GLU A 95 8.15 7.04 1.11
C GLU A 95 8.52 5.56 0.97
N MET A 96 8.31 4.99 -0.21
CA MET A 96 8.53 3.57 -0.50
C MET A 96 9.10 3.34 -1.91
N THR A 97 9.67 2.16 -2.16
CA THR A 97 10.13 1.80 -3.51
C THR A 97 8.95 1.61 -4.47
N VAL A 98 9.15 1.95 -5.74
CA VAL A 98 8.21 1.56 -6.81
C VAL A 98 8.46 0.09 -7.17
N VAL A 99 7.40 -0.71 -7.27
CA VAL A 99 7.46 -2.12 -7.67
C VAL A 99 6.65 -2.35 -8.94
N THR A 100 7.01 -3.40 -9.69
CA THR A 100 6.29 -3.83 -10.89
C THR A 100 5.42 -5.04 -10.59
N ARG A 101 4.42 -5.30 -11.45
CA ARG A 101 3.59 -6.50 -11.35
C ARG A 101 4.46 -7.77 -11.44
N PRO A 102 4.09 -8.85 -10.75
CA PRO A 102 2.97 -8.92 -9.80
C PRO A 102 3.33 -8.21 -8.49
N TYR A 103 2.36 -7.60 -7.80
CA TYR A 103 2.61 -6.84 -6.57
C TYR A 103 1.48 -6.96 -5.54
N VAL A 104 1.81 -6.69 -4.27
CA VAL A 104 0.86 -6.40 -3.20
C VAL A 104 1.09 -4.96 -2.70
N LEU A 105 0.04 -4.15 -2.73
CA LEU A 105 0.05 -2.74 -2.35
C LEU A 105 -1.06 -2.43 -1.33
N ASP A 106 -1.01 -1.21 -0.82
CA ASP A 106 -1.98 -0.56 0.06
C ASP A 106 -2.32 -1.35 1.34
N PHE A 107 -1.54 -1.07 2.38
CA PHE A 107 -1.75 -1.66 3.71
C PHE A 107 -2.51 -0.74 4.66
N ALA A 108 -3.10 0.36 4.16
CA ALA A 108 -3.81 1.33 5.01
C ALA A 108 -5.04 0.74 5.71
N GLY A 109 -5.68 -0.25 5.09
CA GLY A 109 -6.80 -0.99 5.64
C GLY A 109 -6.42 -2.25 6.44
N ALA A 110 -5.12 -2.53 6.62
CA ALA A 110 -4.66 -3.75 7.27
C ALA A 110 -4.62 -3.61 8.81
N TYR A 111 -4.66 -4.77 9.48
CA TYR A 111 -4.50 -4.89 10.93
C TYR A 111 -3.31 -5.77 11.26
N LEU A 112 -2.64 -5.48 12.38
CA LEU A 112 -1.53 -6.28 12.88
C LEU A 112 -1.97 -7.17 14.05
N ASP A 113 -1.47 -8.39 14.05
CA ASP A 113 -1.53 -9.43 15.08
C ASP A 113 -2.93 -9.95 15.43
N ARG A 114 -3.99 -9.16 15.20
CA ARG A 114 -5.39 -9.57 15.35
C ARG A 114 -6.25 -8.98 14.24
N PRO A 115 -7.14 -9.78 13.63
CA PRO A 115 -8.16 -9.22 12.75
C PRO A 115 -9.19 -8.44 13.60
N PRO A 116 -9.91 -7.48 13.00
CA PRO A 116 -11.06 -6.88 13.63
C PRO A 116 -12.19 -7.93 13.75
N GLU A 117 -13.05 -7.75 14.74
CA GLU A 117 -14.24 -8.58 14.89
C GLU A 117 -15.29 -8.16 13.84
N PHE A 118 -15.71 -9.12 13.02
CA PHE A 118 -16.79 -8.91 12.05
C PHE A 118 -18.05 -9.66 12.51
N PRO A 119 -19.25 -9.11 12.25
CA PRO A 119 -20.50 -9.84 12.43
C PRO A 119 -20.52 -11.16 11.63
N ALA A 120 -21.27 -12.15 12.13
CA ALA A 120 -21.48 -13.40 11.42
C ALA A 120 -22.03 -13.15 10.00
N GLY A 121 -21.50 -13.86 9.00
CA GLY A 121 -21.86 -13.70 7.59
C GLY A 121 -21.04 -12.65 6.82
N VAL A 122 -20.51 -11.60 7.49
CA VAL A 122 -19.76 -10.53 6.78
C VAL A 122 -18.48 -11.04 6.14
N LEU A 123 -17.76 -11.95 6.81
CA LEU A 123 -16.56 -12.57 6.25
C LEU A 123 -16.88 -13.52 5.09
N GLU A 124 -18.00 -14.23 5.16
CA GLU A 124 -18.44 -15.15 4.10
C GLU A 124 -18.86 -14.36 2.85
N ASP A 125 -19.64 -13.29 3.03
CA ASP A 125 -20.05 -12.39 1.95
C ASP A 125 -18.84 -11.69 1.31
N TRP A 126 -17.89 -11.23 2.14
CA TRP A 126 -16.65 -10.65 1.67
C TRP A 126 -15.85 -11.68 0.85
N GLU A 127 -15.68 -12.91 1.35
CA GLU A 127 -14.94 -13.94 0.63
C GLU A 127 -15.60 -14.31 -0.69
N ALA A 128 -16.94 -14.42 -0.71
CA ALA A 128 -17.71 -14.69 -1.91
C ALA A 128 -17.49 -13.60 -2.97
N ALA A 129 -17.56 -12.32 -2.57
CA ALA A 129 -17.31 -11.19 -3.46
C ALA A 129 -15.87 -11.18 -3.99
N LYS A 130 -14.87 -11.52 -3.15
CA LYS A 130 -13.48 -11.59 -3.62
C LYS A 130 -13.21 -12.77 -4.54
N ARG A 131 -13.87 -13.90 -4.31
CA ARG A 131 -13.81 -15.06 -5.19
C ARG A 131 -14.39 -14.75 -6.57
N GLU A 132 -15.46 -13.98 -6.64
CA GLU A 132 -16.01 -13.47 -7.90
C GLU A 132 -15.04 -12.49 -8.57
N GLU A 133 -14.49 -11.52 -7.83
CA GLU A 133 -13.58 -10.51 -8.37
C GLU A 133 -12.29 -11.11 -8.98
N PHE A 134 -11.71 -12.12 -8.35
CA PHE A 134 -10.44 -12.73 -8.77
C PHE A 134 -10.60 -14.00 -9.60
N GLU A 135 -11.82 -14.54 -9.69
CA GLU A 135 -12.17 -15.75 -10.44
C GLU A 135 -11.14 -16.89 -10.24
N ALA A 136 -10.50 -17.34 -11.32
CA ALA A 136 -9.50 -18.42 -11.32
C ALA A 136 -8.24 -18.09 -10.49
N ASN A 137 -7.95 -16.81 -10.26
CA ASN A 137 -6.79 -16.37 -9.48
C ASN A 137 -7.07 -16.35 -7.97
N TRP A 138 -8.31 -16.57 -7.52
CA TRP A 138 -8.67 -16.49 -6.10
C TRP A 138 -7.80 -17.39 -5.21
N LYS A 139 -7.46 -18.60 -5.67
CA LYS A 139 -6.60 -19.52 -4.94
C LYS A 139 -5.19 -18.97 -4.67
N VAL A 140 -4.64 -18.19 -5.61
CA VAL A 140 -3.34 -17.54 -5.43
C VAL A 140 -3.46 -16.38 -4.44
N VAL A 141 -4.52 -15.58 -4.55
CA VAL A 141 -4.80 -14.49 -3.62
C VAL A 141 -4.98 -15.02 -2.19
N GLU A 142 -5.71 -16.12 -2.02
CA GLU A 142 -5.87 -16.79 -0.73
C GLU A 142 -4.51 -17.18 -0.12
N SER A 143 -3.57 -17.70 -0.92
CA SER A 143 -2.20 -18.02 -0.46
C SER A 143 -1.43 -16.77 -0.05
N VAL A 144 -1.51 -15.69 -0.84
CA VAL A 144 -0.89 -14.39 -0.51
C VAL A 144 -1.43 -13.87 0.83
N LEU A 145 -2.75 -13.94 1.04
CA LEU A 145 -3.37 -13.51 2.30
C LEU A 145 -2.97 -14.41 3.48
N GLN A 146 -2.83 -15.72 3.29
CA GLN A 146 -2.33 -16.61 4.33
C GLN A 146 -0.87 -16.30 4.70
N THR A 147 -0.01 -16.03 3.72
CA THR A 147 1.39 -15.65 3.96
C THR A 147 1.48 -14.30 4.67
N LEU A 148 0.65 -13.32 4.30
CA LEU A 148 0.52 -12.07 5.06
C LEU A 148 0.12 -12.34 6.53
N ARG A 149 -0.86 -13.21 6.77
CA ARG A 149 -1.29 -13.59 8.13
C ARG A 149 -0.18 -14.26 8.93
N TRP A 150 0.70 -15.04 8.29
CA TRP A 150 1.90 -15.60 8.95
C TRP A 150 2.84 -14.52 9.47
N HIS A 151 2.92 -13.37 8.80
CA HIS A 151 3.65 -12.18 9.30
C HIS A 151 2.83 -11.35 10.29
N GLY A 152 1.63 -11.81 10.68
CA GLY A 152 0.69 -11.09 11.52
C GLY A 152 -0.07 -9.99 10.80
N VAL A 153 -0.05 -9.93 9.47
CA VAL A 153 -0.73 -8.89 8.68
C VAL A 153 -2.08 -9.41 8.18
N TYR A 154 -3.16 -8.75 8.60
CA TYR A 154 -4.53 -9.06 8.19
C TYR A 154 -5.02 -7.99 7.21
N LEU A 155 -4.92 -8.28 5.91
CA LEU A 155 -5.33 -7.39 4.83
C LEU A 155 -6.79 -7.62 4.43
N PHE A 156 -7.59 -6.56 4.42
CA PHE A 156 -9.01 -6.60 4.02
C PHE A 156 -9.34 -5.77 2.77
N ASP A 157 -8.51 -4.78 2.42
CA ASP A 157 -8.65 -4.01 1.18
C ASP A 157 -8.09 -4.78 -0.03
N VAL A 158 -8.65 -5.97 -0.24
CA VAL A 158 -8.28 -6.91 -1.27
C VAL A 158 -9.04 -6.58 -2.53
N ASN A 159 -8.35 -6.21 -3.59
CA ASN A 159 -8.92 -5.92 -4.91
C ASN A 159 -7.83 -6.03 -5.98
N THR A 160 -8.22 -6.07 -7.25
CA THR A 160 -7.29 -6.26 -8.39
C THR A 160 -6.28 -5.13 -8.58
N ASN A 161 -6.50 -3.96 -7.99
CA ASN A 161 -5.53 -2.85 -8.01
C ASN A 161 -4.46 -2.98 -6.92
N ASN A 162 -4.77 -3.62 -5.80
CA ASN A 162 -3.86 -3.82 -4.67
C ASN A 162 -3.13 -5.16 -4.74
N ILE A 163 -3.75 -6.20 -5.29
CA ILE A 163 -3.10 -7.49 -5.60
C ILE A 163 -3.18 -7.69 -7.10
N ALA A 164 -2.15 -7.22 -7.81
CA ALA A 164 -2.13 -7.25 -9.26
C ALA A 164 -1.21 -8.37 -9.77
N PHE A 165 -1.72 -9.12 -10.74
CA PHE A 165 -0.99 -10.16 -11.45
C PHE A 165 -0.21 -9.57 -12.62
N LEU A 166 0.67 -10.36 -13.22
CA LEU A 166 1.26 -10.00 -14.51
C LEU A 166 0.14 -9.84 -15.56
N ASP A 167 0.26 -8.81 -16.40
CA ASP A 167 -0.59 -8.71 -17.57
C ASP A 167 -0.38 -9.95 -18.43
N ARG A 168 -1.46 -10.67 -18.75
CA ARG A 168 -1.40 -11.73 -19.75
C ARG A 168 -1.13 -11.04 -21.08
N GLY A 169 0.07 -11.24 -21.63
CA GLY A 169 0.43 -10.79 -22.97
C GLY A 169 -0.44 -11.41 -24.06
#